data_AF-A0ABD0Q4B8-F1
#
_entry.id   AF-A0ABD0Q4B8-F1
#
_cell.length_a   1.000
_cell.length_b   1.000
_cell.length_c   1.000
_cell.angle_alpha   90.00
_cell.angle_beta   90.00
_cell.angle_gamma   90.00
#
_symmetry.space_group_name_H-M   'P 1'
#
loop_
_entity.id
_entity.type
_entity.pdbx_description
1 polymer ?
#
loop_
_entity_poly.entity_id
_entity_poly.type
_entity_poly.pdbx_seq_one_letter_code
_entity_poly.pdbx_strand_id
1 'polypeptide(L)' 'VINAIEQDYRLPPPMDCPSALHQLMLDCWQKDRNNRPKFSQIVNNLDKMIRNPNSLKAMTPLSSG' A
#
# COMPACT_ATOMS: atom_id res chain seq x y z
N VAL A 1 9.74 -4.44 17.68
CA VAL A 1 9.20 -4.46 16.30
C VAL A 1 7.78 -5.01 16.27
N ILE A 2 7.53 -6.23 16.77
CA ILE A 2 6.18 -6.85 16.75
C ILE A 2 5.13 -5.99 17.48
N ASN A 3 5.47 -5.44 18.65
CA ASN A 3 4.56 -4.62 19.47
C ASN A 3 4.03 -3.37 18.73
N ALA A 4 4.80 -2.77 17.82
CA ALA A 4 4.34 -1.60 17.06
C ALA A 4 3.26 -1.99 16.02
N ILE A 5 3.42 -3.15 15.37
CA ILE A 5 2.47 -3.65 14.38
C ILE A 5 1.12 -3.98 15.03
N GLU A 6 1.16 -4.49 16.27
CA GLU A 6 -0.03 -4.79 17.08
C GLU A 6 -0.82 -3.53 17.45
N GLN A 7 -0.14 -2.39 17.59
CA GLN A 7 -0.70 -1.05 17.78
C GLN A 7 -1.13 -0.38 16.46
N ASP A 8 -1.34 -1.18 15.40
CA ASP A 8 -1.75 -0.73 14.07
C ASP A 8 -0.77 0.22 13.36
N TYR A 9 0.45 0.38 13.89
CA TYR A 9 1.51 1.09 13.18
C TYR A 9 1.85 0.37 11.88
N ARG A 10 1.92 1.15 10.81
CA ARG A 10 2.41 0.73 9.48
C ARG A 10 3.47 1.71 9.02
N LEU A 11 4.33 1.24 8.12
CA LEU A 11 5.38 2.09 7.58
C LEU A 11 4.75 3.27 6.83
N PRO A 12 5.25 4.50 7.08
CA PRO A 12 4.82 5.66 6.31
C PRO A 12 5.20 5.48 4.83
N PRO A 13 4.56 6.22 3.92
CA PRO A 13 4.95 6.23 2.52
C PRO A 13 6.41 6.68 2.39
N PRO A 14 7.22 6.03 1.53
CA PRO A 14 8.50 6.57 1.11
C PRO A 14 8.35 7.95 0.45
N MET A 15 9.44 8.71 0.38
CA MET A 15 9.48 9.96 -0.40
C MET A 15 9.06 9.70 -1.84
N ASP A 16 8.23 10.58 -2.39
CA ASP A 16 7.71 10.51 -3.77
C ASP A 16 6.93 9.23 -4.10
N CYS A 17 6.44 8.51 -3.07
CA CYS A 17 5.65 7.30 -3.28
C CYS A 17 4.24 7.64 -3.79
N PRO A 18 3.80 7.03 -4.90
CA PRO A 18 2.43 7.18 -5.37
C PRO A 18 1.40 6.63 -4.38
N SER A 19 0.30 7.34 -4.18
CA SER A 19 -0.77 6.94 -3.25
C SER A 19 -1.34 5.56 -3.54
N ALA A 20 -1.53 5.24 -4.81
CA ALA A 20 -2.03 3.94 -5.22
C ALA A 20 -1.07 2.80 -4.84
N LEU A 21 0.25 3.06 -4.86
CA LEU A 21 1.26 2.07 -4.50
C LEU A 21 1.36 1.90 -2.99
N HIS A 22 1.34 3.00 -2.23
CA HIS A 22 1.32 2.94 -0.77
C HIS A 22 0.06 2.24 -0.25
N GLN A 23 -1.10 2.49 -0.86
CA GLN A 23 -2.34 1.80 -0.51
C GLN A 23 -2.21 0.28 -0.70
N LEU A 24 -1.61 -0.17 -1.81
CA LEU A 24 -1.36 -1.60 -2.03
C LEU A 24 -0.45 -2.21 -0.95
N MET A 25 0.55 -1.46 -0.45
CA MET A 25 1.38 -1.91 0.67
C MET A 25 0.56 -2.04 1.96
N LEU A 26 -0.30 -1.07 2.27
CA LEU A 26 -1.19 -1.12 3.43
C LEU A 26 -2.17 -2.31 3.35
N ASP A 27 -2.70 -2.60 2.17
CA ASP A 27 -3.56 -3.76 1.93
C ASP A 27 -2.81 -5.07 2.17
N CYS A 28 -1.53 -5.14 1.80
CA CYS A 28 -0.67 -6.29 2.12
C CYS A 28 -0.38 -6.42 3.62
N TRP A 29 -0.41 -5.32 4.37
CA TRP A 29 -0.16 -5.28 5.81
C TRP A 29 -1.43 -5.30 6.66
N GLN A 30 -2.57 -5.71 6.11
CA GLN A 30 -3.80 -5.89 6.88
C GLN A 30 -3.57 -6.84 8.07
N LYS A 31 -4.14 -6.47 9.22
CA LYS A 31 -4.04 -7.24 10.47
C LYS A 31 -4.66 -8.63 10.29
N ASP A 32 -5.87 -8.68 9.75
CA ASP A 32 -6.50 -9.94 9.35
C ASP A 32 -5.85 -10.48 8.06
N ARG A 33 -5.33 -11.70 8.14
CA ARG A 33 -4.73 -12.41 7.00
C ARG A 33 -5.71 -12.60 5.85
N ASN A 34 -7.00 -12.71 6.13
CA ASN A 34 -8.02 -12.96 5.11
C ASN A 34 -8.32 -11.70 4.28
N ASN A 35 -8.00 -10.52 4.82
CA ASN A 35 -8.13 -9.25 4.12
C ASN A 35 -6.92 -8.92 3.24
N ARG A 36 -5.82 -9.67 3.36
CA ARG A 36 -4.64 -9.46 2.53
C ARG A 36 -4.91 -9.94 1.10
N PRO A 37 -4.51 -9.20 0.07
CA PRO A 37 -4.69 -9.62 -1.31
C PRO A 37 -3.86 -10.87 -1.61
N LYS A 38 -4.42 -11.76 -2.43
CA LYS A 38 -3.67 -12.88 -3.04
C LYS A 38 -2.68 -12.33 -4.07
N PHE A 39 -1.62 -13.08 -4.34
CA PHE A 39 -0.62 -12.70 -5.35
C PHE A 39 -1.22 -12.37 -6.72
N SER A 40 -2.26 -13.09 -7.17
CA SER A 40 -2.95 -12.78 -8.42
C SER A 40 -3.62 -11.40 -8.41
N GLN A 41 -4.16 -10.96 -7.26
CA GLN A 41 -4.74 -9.64 -7.11
C GLN A 41 -3.64 -8.55 -7.08
N ILE A 42 -2.52 -8.82 -6.42
CA ILE A 42 -1.35 -7.91 -6.39
C ILE A 42 -0.84 -7.66 -7.82
N VAL A 43 -0.59 -8.73 -8.59
CA VAL A 43 -0.10 -8.61 -9.98
C VAL A 43 -1.10 -7.85 -10.85
N ASN A 44 -2.40 -8.15 -10.74
CA ASN A 44 -3.44 -7.45 -11.48
C ASN A 44 -3.50 -5.94 -11.13
N ASN A 45 -3.36 -5.60 -9.85
CA ASN A 45 -3.34 -4.20 -9.41
C ASN A 45 -2.13 -3.45 -10.00
N LEU A 46 -0.93 -4.05 -9.93
CA LEU A 46 0.27 -3.46 -10.52
C LEU A 46 0.15 -3.30 -12.04
N ASP A 47 -0.37 -4.31 -12.74
CA ASP A 47 -0.58 -4.26 -14.19
C ASP A 47 -1.54 -3.13 -14.59
N LYS A 48 -2.64 -2.93 -13.84
CA LYS A 48 -3.54 -1.79 -14.05
C LYS A 48 -2.85 -0.44 -13.86
N MET A 49 -2.00 -0.30 -12.85
CA MET A 49 -1.25 0.93 -12.60
C MET A 49 -0.26 1.23 -13.73
N ILE A 50 0.43 0.20 -14.23
CA ILE A 50 1.39 0.34 -15.35
C ILE A 50 0.67 0.74 -16.64
N ARG A 51 -0.50 0.17 -16.91
CA ARG A 51 -1.32 0.48 -18.10
C ARG A 51 -2.02 1.84 -18.02
N ASN A 52 -2.19 2.39 -16.83
CA ASN A 52 -2.74 3.73 -16.61
C ASN A 52 -1.81 4.56 -15.71
N PRO A 53 -0.70 5.10 -16.24
CA PRO A 53 0.31 5.81 -15.44
C PRO A 53 -0.23 7.05 -14.72
N ASN A 54 -1.43 7.55 -15.08
CA ASN A 54 -2.09 8.61 -14.34
C ASN A 54 -2.40 8.22 -12.88
N SER A 55 -2.62 6.93 -12.59
CA SER A 55 -2.84 6.45 -11.22
C SER A 55 -1.60 6.55 -10.32
N LEU A 56 -0.42 6.76 -10.92
CA LEU A 56 0.85 6.92 -10.21
C LEU A 56 1.25 8.38 -10.00
N LYS A 57 0.45 9.34 -10.50
CA LYS A 57 0.77 10.78 -10.40
C LYS A 57 0.42 11.39 -9.05
N ALA A 58 -0.58 10.84 -8.36
CA ALA A 58 -0.96 11.30 -7.03
C ALA A 58 0.07 10.79 -6.01
N MET A 59 0.71 11.70 -5.29
CA MET A 59 1.66 11.38 -4.21
C MET A 59 0.93 11.33 -2.88
N THR A 60 1.28 10.38 -2.02
CA THR A 60 0.73 10.36 -0.67
C THR A 60 1.26 11.56 0.11
N PRO A 61 0.40 12.39 0.73
CA PRO A 61 0.85 13.44 1.64
C PRO A 61 1.69 12.84 2.77
N LEU A 62 2.73 13.56 3.19
CA LEU A 62 3.60 13.17 4.29
C LEU A 62 2.90 13.37 5.66
N SER A 63 1.76 12.73 5.89
CA SER A 63 1.03 12.59 7.18
C SER A 63 -0.21 11.72 6.92
N SER A 64 -0.52 10.67 7.68
CA SER A 64 -0.72 10.68 9.13
C SER A 64 -0.38 9.32 9.73
N GLY A 65 0.25 9.33 10.91
CA GLY A 65 0.33 8.17 11.80
C GLY A 65 -0.97 7.93 12.54
#